data_AF-M6PXZ9-F1
#
_entry.id   AF-M6PXZ9-F1
#
_cell.length_a   1.000
_cell.length_b   1.000
_cell.length_c   1.000
_cell.angle_alpha   90.00
_cell.angle_beta   90.00
_cell.angle_gamma   90.00
#
_symmetry.space_group_name_H-M   'P 1'
#
loop_
_entity.id
_entity.type
_entity.pdbx_description
1 polymer ?
#
loop_
_entity_poly.entity_id
_entity_poly.type
_entity_poly.pdbx_seq_one_letter_code
_entity_poly.pdbx_strand_id
1 'polypeptide(L)'
;MIYQPLHYYTAYIGHSTAFVPMTFINTSGKQLKPEKGEQVEIGQRIEFAKGKVQLTTALFTARKYDVAVLVNSRPPLYDQAGELRTNGYEFNIDFHLTKEWSFKSGYAHTIAEWEFFRLTDSKGNEMDYKGNRPINVPRNTANFWTTYTFSSGLGFGLGGRYVDSIAANNANSFFVPPYGLFDASVYYKYSYYYFQINSTNVSNKRYFVSSIPNPTPGTSKTIFVYDQW
;
A
#
# COMPACT_ATOMS: atom_id res chain seq x y z
N MET A 1 5.12 22.66 6.07
CA MET A 1 4.67 23.51 7.19
C MET A 1 3.84 22.67 8.13
N ILE A 2 4.02 22.84 9.44
CA ILE A 2 3.23 22.17 10.49
C ILE A 2 2.63 23.27 11.36
N TYR A 3 1.36 23.12 11.72
CA TYR A 3 0.61 24.05 12.56
C TYR A 3 -0.14 23.29 13.65
N GLN A 4 0.08 23.66 14.91
CA GLN A 4 -0.52 23.00 16.07
C GLN A 4 -1.27 24.04 16.92
N PRO A 5 -2.53 24.39 16.56
CA PRO A 5 -3.29 25.41 17.28
C PRO A 5 -3.73 24.95 18.68
N LEU A 6 -3.83 23.64 18.89
CA LEU A 6 -4.26 23.03 20.15
C LEU A 6 -3.30 21.89 20.48
N HIS A 7 -3.08 21.61 21.77
CA HIS A 7 -2.18 20.54 22.19
C HIS A 7 -2.55 19.16 21.62
N TYR A 8 -3.81 18.99 21.20
CA TYR A 8 -4.39 17.75 20.71
C TYR A 8 -4.68 17.76 19.20
N TYR A 9 -4.38 18.85 18.49
CA TYR A 9 -4.68 18.96 17.06
C TYR A 9 -3.50 19.56 16.31
N THR A 10 -3.04 18.84 15.29
CA THR A 10 -1.96 19.25 14.40
C THR A 10 -2.42 19.16 12.96
N ALA A 11 -2.22 20.20 12.17
CA ALA A 11 -2.39 20.21 10.73
C ALA A 11 -1.03 20.39 10.05
N TYR A 12 -0.86 19.85 8.86
CA TYR A 12 0.35 20.04 8.07
C TYR A 12 0.05 20.12 6.58
N ILE A 13 0.96 20.75 5.87
CA ILE A 13 1.05 20.72 4.41
C ILE A 13 2.51 20.48 4.02
N GLY A 14 2.74 19.54 3.12
CA GLY A 14 4.07 19.13 2.66
C GLY A 14 4.15 19.15 1.14
N HIS A 15 5.35 19.47 0.65
CA HIS A 15 5.74 19.23 -0.74
C HIS A 15 7.05 18.46 -0.72
N SER A 16 7.13 17.39 -1.51
CA SER A 16 8.33 16.56 -1.61
C SER A 16 8.58 16.19 -3.07
N THR A 17 9.85 15.92 -3.39
CA THR A 17 10.27 15.48 -4.71
C THR A 17 11.11 14.21 -4.59
N ALA A 18 11.10 13.40 -5.65
CA ALA A 18 11.83 12.15 -5.74
C ALA A 18 12.58 12.05 -7.06
N PHE A 19 13.67 11.29 -7.05
CA PHE A 19 14.51 11.04 -8.22
C PHE A 19 15.02 9.60 -8.17
N VAL A 20 14.83 8.86 -9.26
CA VAL A 20 15.29 7.47 -9.40
C VAL A 20 16.11 7.33 -10.69
N PRO A 21 17.42 7.09 -10.61
CA PRO A 21 18.24 6.92 -11.80
C PRO A 21 17.88 5.62 -12.53
N MET A 22 17.85 5.67 -13.86
CA MET A 22 17.56 4.51 -14.71
C MET A 22 18.81 3.99 -15.39
N THR A 23 18.99 2.67 -15.38
CA THR A 23 20.09 1.97 -16.07
C THR A 23 19.63 1.28 -17.35
N PHE A 24 18.33 1.35 -17.68
CA PHE A 24 17.78 0.77 -18.89
C PHE A 24 18.20 1.55 -20.14
N ILE A 25 18.37 0.81 -21.24
CA ILE A 25 18.63 1.34 -22.57
C ILE A 25 17.35 1.15 -23.40
N ASN A 26 16.92 2.19 -24.09
CA ASN A 26 15.71 2.17 -24.90
C ASN A 26 15.91 1.51 -26.27
N THR A 27 14.82 1.45 -27.02
CA THR A 27 14.74 0.94 -28.41
C THR A 27 15.77 1.58 -29.36
N SER A 28 16.20 2.81 -29.07
CA SER A 28 17.15 3.59 -29.87
C SER A 28 18.60 3.53 -29.35
N GLY A 29 18.90 2.65 -28.39
CA GLY A 29 20.26 2.52 -27.83
C GLY A 29 20.65 3.64 -26.86
N LYS A 30 19.70 4.48 -26.42
CA LYS A 30 19.95 5.56 -25.46
C LYS A 30 19.53 5.15 -24.06
N GLN A 31 20.32 5.54 -23.06
CA GLN A 31 19.94 5.37 -21.67
C GLN A 31 18.68 6.19 -21.37
N LEU A 32 17.77 5.61 -20.60
CA LEU A 32 16.58 6.30 -20.12
C LEU A 32 16.97 7.44 -19.16
N LYS A 33 16.21 8.53 -19.21
CA LYS A 33 16.31 9.60 -18.21
C LYS A 33 15.97 9.03 -16.83
N PRO A 34 16.41 9.67 -15.74
CA PRO A 34 15.90 9.35 -14.42
C PRO A 34 14.39 9.60 -14.31
N GLU A 35 13.68 8.74 -13.60
CA GLU A 35 12.30 9.02 -13.21
C GLU A 35 12.29 10.11 -12.13
N LYS A 36 11.31 11.01 -12.21
CA LYS A 36 11.09 12.05 -11.21
C LYS A 36 9.73 11.91 -10.59
N GLY A 37 9.61 12.31 -9.33
CA GLY A 37 8.34 12.38 -8.64
C GLY A 37 8.17 13.71 -7.92
N GLU A 38 6.93 14.15 -7.79
CA GLU A 38 6.55 15.22 -6.86
C GLU A 38 5.27 14.82 -6.15
N GLN A 39 5.12 15.26 -4.90
CA GLN A 39 3.93 15.03 -4.11
C GLN A 39 3.63 16.27 -3.27
N VAL A 40 2.35 16.66 -3.28
CA VAL A 40 1.77 17.61 -2.34
C VAL A 40 0.78 16.87 -1.46
N GLU A 41 0.88 17.09 -0.15
CA GLU A 41 0.04 16.46 0.84
C GLU A 41 -0.44 17.48 1.86
N ILE A 42 -1.71 17.39 2.21
CA ILE A 42 -2.30 18.13 3.33
C ILE A 42 -2.91 17.10 4.27
N GLY A 43 -2.60 17.22 5.56
CA GLY A 43 -3.11 16.28 6.53
C GLY A 43 -3.27 16.87 7.91
N GLN A 44 -3.88 16.08 8.76
CA GLN A 44 -4.13 16.43 10.14
C GLN A 44 -4.01 15.21 11.04
N ARG A 45 -3.66 15.48 12.29
CA ARG A 45 -3.60 14.53 13.40
C ARG A 45 -4.41 15.10 14.54
N ILE A 46 -5.35 14.31 15.06
CA ILE A 46 -6.18 14.64 16.22
C ILE A 46 -5.91 13.58 17.29
N GLU A 47 -5.63 14.03 18.50
CA GLU A 47 -5.49 13.19 19.67
C GLU A 47 -6.62 13.46 20.66
N PHE A 48 -7.11 12.45 21.35
CA PHE A 48 -8.04 12.65 22.46
C PHE A 48 -7.93 11.54 23.48
N ALA A 49 -8.75 11.61 24.54
CA ALA A 49 -8.67 10.70 25.69
C ALA A 49 -7.27 10.65 26.31
N LYS A 50 -6.60 11.82 26.43
CA LYS A 50 -5.22 11.96 26.94
C LYS A 50 -4.19 11.18 26.10
N GLY A 51 -4.31 11.25 24.77
CA GLY A 51 -3.38 10.60 23.83
C GLY A 51 -3.65 9.11 23.59
N LYS A 52 -4.73 8.57 24.16
CA LYS A 52 -5.13 7.16 23.97
C LYS A 52 -5.80 6.89 22.64
N VAL A 53 -6.29 7.94 21.97
CA VAL A 53 -6.83 7.80 20.62
C VAL A 53 -6.13 8.82 19.74
N GLN A 54 -5.58 8.35 18.63
CA GLN A 54 -4.96 9.15 17.60
C GLN A 54 -5.66 8.89 16.28
N LEU A 55 -6.14 9.95 15.63
CA LEU A 55 -6.68 9.93 14.29
C LEU A 55 -5.74 10.70 13.38
N THR A 56 -5.40 10.14 12.23
CA THR A 56 -4.62 10.81 11.19
C THR A 56 -5.37 10.73 9.88
N THR A 57 -5.53 11.85 9.20
CA THR A 57 -6.12 11.90 7.86
C THR A 57 -5.26 12.74 6.94
N ALA A 58 -5.12 12.31 5.69
CA ALA A 58 -4.37 13.04 4.67
C ALA A 58 -5.12 13.02 3.34
N LEU A 59 -4.97 14.11 2.57
CA LEU A 59 -5.27 14.19 1.16
C LEU A 59 -3.95 14.41 0.43
N PHE A 60 -3.72 13.68 -0.65
CA PHE A 60 -2.48 13.79 -1.40
C PHE A 60 -2.74 13.81 -2.91
N THR A 61 -1.84 14.50 -3.60
CA THR A 61 -1.67 14.42 -5.05
C THR A 61 -0.20 14.22 -5.35
N ALA A 62 0.10 13.29 -6.25
CA ALA A 62 1.44 12.96 -6.66
C ALA A 62 1.51 12.82 -8.17
N ARG A 63 2.64 13.22 -8.74
CA ARG A 63 2.97 13.01 -10.14
C ARG A 63 4.28 12.28 -10.27
N LYS A 64 4.35 11.39 -11.26
CA LYS A 64 5.58 10.69 -11.64
C LYS A 64 5.83 10.91 -13.12
N TYR A 65 7.04 11.37 -13.43
CA TYR A 65 7.47 11.76 -14.77
C TYR A 65 8.50 10.77 -15.32
N ASP A 66 8.63 10.76 -16.65
CA ASP A 66 9.60 9.94 -17.38
C ASP A 66 9.51 8.44 -16.99
N VAL A 67 8.28 7.92 -16.81
CA VAL A 67 8.06 6.56 -16.32
C VAL A 67 8.52 5.54 -17.34
N ALA A 68 9.35 4.59 -16.90
CA ALA A 68 9.83 3.49 -17.72
C ALA A 68 8.72 2.44 -17.89
N VAL A 69 8.41 2.11 -19.15
CA VAL A 69 7.37 1.16 -19.53
C VAL A 69 7.98 0.05 -20.35
N LEU A 70 7.60 -1.20 -20.03
CA LEU A 70 8.06 -2.37 -20.77
C LEU A 70 7.41 -2.42 -22.18
N VAL A 71 8.25 -2.42 -23.22
CA VAL A 71 7.87 -2.48 -24.65
C VAL A 71 7.92 -3.89 -25.21
N ASN A 72 8.97 -4.63 -24.85
CA ASN A 72 9.14 -6.02 -25.23
C ASN A 72 9.52 -6.80 -23.96
N SER A 73 8.98 -7.99 -23.79
CA SER A 73 9.28 -8.84 -22.63
C SER A 73 10.47 -9.78 -22.86
N ARG A 74 10.82 -10.06 -24.12
CA ARG A 74 11.87 -11.03 -24.48
C ARG A 74 12.62 -10.60 -25.76
N PRO A 75 13.81 -9.97 -25.66
CA PRO A 75 14.44 -9.49 -24.42
C PRO A 75 13.64 -8.34 -23.77
N PRO A 76 13.75 -8.15 -22.44
CA PRO A 76 13.13 -7.03 -21.76
C PRO A 76 13.69 -5.71 -22.30
N LEU A 77 12.81 -4.90 -22.88
CA LEU A 77 13.12 -3.60 -23.44
C LEU A 77 12.16 -2.57 -22.87
N TYR A 78 12.69 -1.44 -22.42
CA TYR A 78 11.90 -0.37 -21.79
C TYR A 78 12.01 0.91 -22.60
N ASP A 79 10.95 1.71 -22.59
CA ASP A 79 10.97 3.08 -23.11
C ASP A 79 10.31 4.03 -22.13
N GLN A 80 10.57 5.32 -22.29
CA GLN A 80 9.97 6.38 -21.49
C GLN A 80 8.78 6.97 -22.22
N ALA A 81 7.62 6.55 -21.76
CA ALA A 81 6.38 6.73 -22.47
C ALA A 81 5.26 7.24 -21.57
N GLY A 82 5.48 7.29 -20.25
CA GLY A 82 4.43 7.46 -19.26
C GLY A 82 4.64 8.62 -18.30
N GLU A 83 3.55 9.29 -17.96
CA GLU A 83 3.43 10.15 -16.79
C GLU A 83 2.24 9.65 -15.96
N LEU A 84 2.41 9.56 -14.65
CA LEU A 84 1.37 9.12 -13.73
C LEU A 84 0.88 10.26 -12.88
N ARG A 85 -0.43 10.34 -12.70
CA ARG A 85 -1.06 11.15 -11.67
C ARG A 85 -1.74 10.25 -10.67
N THR A 86 -1.47 10.49 -9.39
CA THR A 86 -2.09 9.78 -8.29
C THR A 86 -2.74 10.78 -7.35
N ASN A 87 -4.03 10.63 -7.09
CA ASN A 87 -4.74 11.39 -6.08
C ASN A 87 -5.32 10.43 -5.06
N GLY A 88 -5.41 10.84 -3.82
CA GLY A 88 -6.01 9.97 -2.82
C GLY A 88 -6.21 10.61 -1.48
N TYR A 89 -6.75 9.79 -0.59
CA TYR A 89 -6.87 10.12 0.81
C TYR A 89 -6.59 8.90 1.68
N GLU A 90 -6.04 9.17 2.86
CA GLU A 90 -5.72 8.16 3.85
C GLU A 90 -6.36 8.52 5.18
N PHE A 91 -6.79 7.49 5.89
CA PHE A 91 -7.32 7.57 7.24
C PHE A 91 -6.64 6.49 8.08
N ASN A 92 -6.11 6.89 9.23
CA ASN A 92 -5.55 5.98 10.22
C ASN A 92 -6.11 6.29 11.60
N ILE A 93 -6.41 5.25 12.35
CA ILE A 93 -6.82 5.32 13.75
C ILE A 93 -5.94 4.39 14.58
N ASP A 94 -5.41 4.93 15.67
CA ASP A 94 -4.71 4.18 16.71
C ASP A 94 -5.43 4.42 18.04
N PHE A 95 -5.79 3.34 18.72
CA PHE A 95 -6.67 3.34 19.88
C PHE A 95 -6.12 2.41 20.97
N HIS A 96 -5.95 2.98 22.15
CA HIS A 96 -5.43 2.37 23.37
C HIS A 96 -6.24 2.83 24.59
N LEU A 97 -7.57 2.71 24.53
CA LEU A 97 -8.45 3.31 25.54
C LEU A 97 -8.28 2.69 26.94
N THR A 98 -8.07 1.37 26.99
CA THR A 98 -7.80 0.63 28.22
C THR A 98 -6.42 -0.02 28.15
N LYS A 99 -5.94 -0.57 29.28
CA LYS A 99 -4.65 -1.29 29.29
C LYS A 99 -4.76 -2.65 28.59
N GLU A 100 -5.98 -3.16 28.51
CA GLU A 100 -6.35 -4.48 28.02
C GLU A 100 -6.60 -4.45 26.51
N TRP A 101 -7.17 -3.36 25.99
CA TRP A 101 -7.63 -3.28 24.60
C TRP A 101 -6.81 -2.31 23.76
N SER A 102 -6.30 -2.82 22.63
CA SER A 102 -5.76 -2.00 21.55
C SER A 102 -6.46 -2.24 20.22
N PHE A 103 -6.51 -1.20 19.39
CA PHE A 103 -7.07 -1.25 18.06
C PHE A 103 -6.30 -0.29 17.15
N LYS A 104 -5.90 -0.78 15.99
CA LYS A 104 -5.31 0.01 14.91
C LYS A 104 -6.07 -0.28 13.64
N SER A 105 -6.32 0.74 12.83
CA SER A 105 -6.92 0.56 11.52
C SER A 105 -6.44 1.64 10.56
N GLY A 106 -6.33 1.26 9.30
CA GLY A 106 -5.92 2.12 8.21
C GLY A 106 -6.80 1.89 6.99
N TYR A 107 -7.11 2.96 6.28
CA TYR A 107 -7.81 2.95 5.01
C TYR A 107 -7.16 3.94 4.05
N ALA A 108 -6.96 3.52 2.80
CA ALA A 108 -6.48 4.38 1.73
C ALA A 108 -7.37 4.21 0.50
N HIS A 109 -7.74 5.35 -0.09
CA HIS A 109 -8.38 5.42 -1.39
C HIS A 109 -7.44 6.10 -2.38
N THR A 110 -7.07 5.40 -3.44
CA THR A 110 -6.03 5.82 -4.38
C THR A 110 -6.55 5.75 -5.81
N ILE A 111 -6.60 6.90 -6.47
CA ILE A 111 -6.92 7.03 -7.88
C ILE A 111 -5.60 7.34 -8.61
N ALA A 112 -4.97 6.30 -9.13
CA ALA A 112 -3.82 6.42 -10.03
C ALA A 112 -4.27 6.25 -11.47
N GLU A 113 -3.76 7.09 -12.36
CA GLU A 113 -4.03 7.06 -13.79
C GLU A 113 -2.79 7.52 -14.58
N TRP A 114 -2.67 7.05 -15.82
CA TRP A 114 -1.73 7.61 -16.78
C TRP A 114 -2.19 9.01 -17.21
N GLU A 115 -1.50 10.06 -16.77
CA GLU A 115 -1.72 11.45 -17.23
C GLU A 115 -1.26 11.59 -18.69
N PHE A 116 -0.20 10.87 -19.04
CA PHE A 116 0.28 10.65 -20.41
C PHE A 116 0.72 9.18 -20.54
N PHE A 117 0.38 8.54 -21.66
CA PHE A 117 0.96 7.24 -22.03
C PHE A 117 0.98 7.11 -23.54
N ARG A 118 2.15 7.08 -24.17
CA ARG A 118 2.29 6.75 -25.59
C ARG A 118 3.49 5.88 -25.83
N LEU A 119 3.25 4.70 -26.36
CA LEU A 119 4.31 3.72 -26.62
C LEU A 119 4.11 3.09 -27.99
N THR A 120 5.20 2.88 -28.73
CA THR A 120 5.20 2.03 -29.91
C THR A 120 5.70 0.65 -29.50
N ASP A 121 4.91 -0.40 -29.72
CA ASP A 121 5.33 -1.76 -29.41
C ASP A 121 6.44 -2.26 -30.35
N SER A 122 7.00 -3.43 -30.04
CA SER A 122 8.01 -4.08 -30.90
C SER A 122 7.56 -4.40 -32.33
N LYS A 123 6.25 -4.33 -32.62
CA LYS A 123 5.65 -4.57 -33.94
C LYS A 123 5.31 -3.26 -34.67
N GLY A 124 5.61 -2.10 -34.09
CA GLY A 124 5.32 -0.81 -34.68
C GLY A 124 3.90 -0.28 -34.42
N ASN A 125 3.11 -0.92 -33.55
CA ASN A 125 1.78 -0.44 -33.21
C ASN A 125 1.86 0.65 -32.13
N GLU A 126 1.20 1.78 -32.37
CA GLU A 126 1.04 2.81 -31.34
C GLU A 126 -0.02 2.39 -30.32
N MET A 127 0.32 2.57 -29.05
CA MET A 127 -0.54 2.32 -27.90
C MET A 127 -0.66 3.60 -27.09
N ASP A 128 -1.90 4.03 -26.83
CA ASP A 128 -2.23 5.12 -25.93
C ASP A 128 -3.15 4.60 -24.83
N TYR A 129 -2.69 4.73 -23.58
CA TYR A 129 -3.42 4.28 -22.39
C TYR A 129 -3.65 5.42 -21.40
N LYS A 130 -3.67 6.67 -21.89
CA LYS A 130 -4.02 7.83 -21.06
C LYS A 130 -5.38 7.62 -20.37
N GLY A 131 -5.44 7.93 -19.08
CA GLY A 131 -6.61 7.76 -18.22
C GLY A 131 -6.80 6.34 -17.67
N ASN A 132 -6.07 5.35 -18.18
CA ASN A 132 -6.14 3.99 -17.62
C ASN A 132 -5.42 3.92 -16.28
N ARG A 133 -5.86 2.98 -15.44
CA ARG A 133 -5.23 2.67 -14.16
C ARG A 133 -3.87 1.98 -14.40
N PRO A 134 -2.80 2.40 -13.73
CA PRO A 134 -1.54 1.68 -13.76
C PRO A 134 -1.70 0.27 -13.19
N ILE A 135 -0.86 -0.65 -13.66
CA ILE A 135 -0.86 -2.01 -13.15
C ILE A 135 -0.53 -2.05 -11.65
N ASN A 136 -1.08 -3.04 -10.95
CA ASN A 136 -0.80 -3.29 -9.53
C ASN A 136 -1.18 -2.16 -8.54
N VAL A 137 -1.97 -1.17 -8.96
CA VAL A 137 -2.48 -0.13 -8.05
C VAL A 137 -3.94 -0.42 -7.67
N PRO A 138 -4.23 -0.82 -6.41
CA PRO A 138 -5.61 -0.98 -5.94
C PRO A 138 -6.24 0.38 -5.68
N ARG A 139 -7.55 0.50 -5.88
CA ARG A 139 -8.28 1.74 -5.54
C ARG A 139 -8.55 1.89 -4.07
N ASN A 140 -8.77 0.78 -3.38
CA ASN A 140 -9.10 0.75 -1.98
C ASN A 140 -8.23 -0.28 -1.27
N THR A 141 -7.59 0.14 -0.18
CA THR A 141 -6.95 -0.78 0.75
C THR A 141 -7.41 -0.47 2.15
N ALA A 142 -7.68 -1.50 2.93
CA ALA A 142 -8.05 -1.36 4.33
C ALA A 142 -7.34 -2.41 5.16
N ASN A 143 -7.00 -2.07 6.40
CA ASN A 143 -6.51 -3.03 7.37
C ASN A 143 -6.97 -2.66 8.77
N PHE A 144 -7.08 -3.64 9.64
CA PHE A 144 -7.20 -3.42 11.07
C PHE A 144 -6.50 -4.52 11.84
N TRP A 145 -6.11 -4.20 13.06
CA TRP A 145 -5.61 -5.13 14.05
C TRP A 145 -6.16 -4.74 15.42
N THR A 146 -6.70 -5.70 16.16
CA THR A 146 -7.16 -5.47 17.52
C THR A 146 -6.65 -6.56 18.44
N THR A 147 -6.34 -6.18 19.67
CA THR A 147 -5.94 -7.13 20.70
C THR A 147 -6.65 -6.87 22.01
N TYR A 148 -7.03 -7.93 22.71
CA TYR A 148 -7.53 -7.85 24.07
C TYR A 148 -6.72 -8.75 25.00
N THR A 149 -6.19 -8.20 26.10
CA THR A 149 -5.44 -8.94 27.13
C THR A 149 -6.23 -8.97 28.44
N PHE A 150 -6.58 -10.16 28.90
CA PHE A 150 -7.17 -10.37 30.21
C PHE A 150 -6.14 -10.16 31.32
N SER A 151 -6.60 -9.81 32.53
CA SER A 151 -5.74 -9.65 33.71
C SER A 151 -4.94 -10.91 34.08
N SER A 152 -5.36 -12.09 33.60
CA SER A 152 -4.63 -13.35 33.75
C SER A 152 -3.34 -13.43 32.93
N GLY A 153 -3.13 -12.49 31.99
CA GLY A 153 -2.04 -12.51 31.02
C GLY A 153 -2.39 -13.17 29.68
N LEU A 154 -3.54 -13.85 29.59
CA LEU A 154 -4.05 -14.40 28.33
C LEU A 154 -4.53 -13.26 27.43
N GLY A 155 -4.14 -13.27 26.16
CA GLY A 155 -4.59 -12.30 25.20
C GLY A 155 -4.87 -12.89 23.83
N PHE A 156 -5.73 -12.20 23.11
CA PHE A 156 -6.18 -12.56 21.76
C PHE A 156 -5.94 -11.38 20.83
N GLY A 157 -5.57 -11.66 19.60
CA GLY A 157 -5.51 -10.68 18.53
C GLY A 157 -6.29 -11.15 17.31
N LEU A 158 -6.95 -10.21 16.65
CA LEU A 158 -7.67 -10.42 15.40
C LEU A 158 -7.31 -9.29 14.43
N GLY A 159 -7.00 -9.67 13.20
CA GLY A 159 -6.66 -8.76 12.13
C GLY A 159 -7.45 -9.03 10.87
N GLY A 160 -7.63 -7.98 10.08
CA GLY A 160 -8.15 -8.08 8.73
C GLY A 160 -7.38 -7.17 7.78
N ARG A 161 -7.21 -7.62 6.53
CA ARG A 161 -6.70 -6.79 5.44
C ARG A 161 -7.52 -7.00 4.18
N TYR A 162 -7.79 -5.91 3.46
CA TYR A 162 -8.50 -5.88 2.20
C TYR A 162 -7.68 -5.13 1.15
N VAL A 163 -7.63 -5.69 -0.05
CA VAL A 163 -7.01 -5.09 -1.23
C VAL A 163 -7.99 -5.23 -2.39
N ASP A 164 -8.35 -4.09 -2.98
CA ASP A 164 -9.22 -4.04 -4.14
C ASP A 164 -8.56 -4.67 -5.38
N SER A 165 -9.36 -4.87 -6.43
CA SER A 165 -8.89 -5.29 -7.74
C SER A 165 -7.77 -4.38 -8.27
N ILE A 166 -6.80 -5.02 -8.92
CA ILE A 166 -5.67 -4.34 -9.55
C ILE A 166 -5.69 -4.60 -11.05
N ALA A 167 -5.38 -3.57 -11.84
CA ALA A 167 -5.22 -3.73 -13.28
C ALA A 167 -4.04 -4.66 -13.56
N ALA A 168 -4.24 -5.60 -14.48
CA ALA A 168 -3.23 -6.58 -14.84
C ALA A 168 -2.43 -6.21 -16.09
N ASN A 169 -2.86 -5.19 -16.82
CA ASN A 169 -2.15 -4.61 -17.95
C ASN A 169 -2.50 -3.11 -18.09
N ASN A 170 -1.68 -2.37 -18.85
CA ASN A 170 -1.90 -0.94 -19.07
C ASN A 170 -3.18 -0.65 -19.87
N ALA A 171 -3.64 -1.61 -20.69
CA ALA A 171 -4.92 -1.52 -21.40
C ALA A 171 -6.16 -1.63 -20.49
N ASN A 172 -5.98 -2.06 -19.23
CA ASN A 172 -7.07 -2.33 -18.29
C ASN A 172 -8.09 -3.36 -18.83
N SER A 173 -7.67 -4.27 -19.72
CA SER A 173 -8.56 -5.30 -20.27
C SER A 173 -8.69 -6.53 -19.37
N PHE A 174 -7.82 -6.65 -18.36
CA PHE A 174 -7.87 -7.71 -17.35
C PHE A 174 -7.53 -7.14 -15.97
N PHE A 175 -8.20 -7.66 -14.94
CA PHE A 175 -7.99 -7.28 -13.55
C PHE A 175 -7.77 -8.54 -12.70
N VAL A 176 -6.84 -8.46 -11.75
CA VAL A 176 -6.73 -9.46 -10.68
C VAL A 176 -7.84 -9.16 -9.67
N PRO A 177 -8.66 -10.17 -9.27
CA PRO A 177 -9.76 -9.97 -8.34
C PRO A 177 -9.33 -9.42 -6.97
N PRO A 178 -10.21 -8.68 -6.27
CA PRO A 178 -9.94 -8.21 -4.92
C PRO A 178 -9.82 -9.38 -3.94
N TYR A 179 -9.13 -9.15 -2.82
CA TYR A 179 -9.04 -10.13 -1.75
C TYR A 179 -9.15 -9.51 -0.37
N GLY A 180 -9.57 -10.34 0.57
CA GLY A 180 -9.69 -10.01 1.99
C GLY A 180 -9.19 -11.19 2.79
N LEU A 181 -8.36 -10.94 3.80
CA LEU A 181 -7.67 -11.95 4.60
C LEU A 181 -7.83 -11.61 6.08
N PHE A 182 -7.96 -12.64 6.89
CA PHE A 182 -8.02 -12.53 8.34
C PHE A 182 -6.81 -13.19 8.95
N ASP A 183 -6.28 -12.58 10.00
CA ASP A 183 -5.17 -13.07 10.79
C ASP A 183 -5.61 -13.14 12.25
N ALA A 184 -5.05 -14.07 13.01
CA ALA A 184 -5.38 -14.24 14.42
C ALA A 184 -4.14 -14.55 15.24
N SER A 185 -4.17 -14.17 16.52
CA SER A 185 -3.13 -14.53 17.48
C SER A 185 -3.75 -14.89 18.83
N VAL A 186 -3.07 -15.77 19.54
CA VAL A 186 -3.30 -16.05 20.95
C VAL A 186 -1.95 -15.96 21.64
N TYR A 187 -1.89 -15.28 22.77
CA TYR A 187 -0.66 -15.15 23.55
C TYR A 187 -0.93 -15.24 25.04
N TYR A 188 0.09 -15.62 25.80
CA TYR A 188 0.05 -15.67 27.25
C TYR A 188 1.30 -15.02 27.80
N LYS A 189 1.11 -14.00 28.64
CA LYS A 189 2.18 -13.30 29.35
C LYS A 189 2.13 -13.66 30.83
N TYR A 190 3.22 -14.20 31.35
CA TYR A 190 3.36 -14.50 32.77
C TYR A 190 4.76 -14.14 33.26
N SER A 191 4.84 -13.12 34.13
CA SER A 191 6.12 -12.57 34.60
C SER A 191 7.01 -12.16 33.41
N TYR A 192 8.20 -12.77 33.28
CA TYR A 192 9.13 -12.56 32.17
C TYR A 192 8.83 -13.44 30.94
N TYR A 193 7.97 -14.44 31.08
CA TYR A 193 7.63 -15.35 29.99
C TYR A 193 6.55 -14.79 29.08
N TYR A 194 6.76 -14.93 27.78
CA TYR A 194 5.78 -14.60 26.76
C TYR A 194 5.71 -15.73 25.73
N PHE A 195 4.54 -16.31 25.57
CA PHE A 195 4.26 -17.33 24.57
C PHE A 195 3.20 -16.82 23.60
N GLN A 196 3.41 -16.97 22.30
CA GLN A 196 2.47 -16.51 21.29
C GLN A 196 2.37 -17.49 20.12
N ILE A 197 1.14 -17.68 19.66
CA ILE A 197 0.82 -18.41 18.42
C ILE A 197 0.12 -17.42 17.49
N ASN A 198 0.61 -17.32 16.27
CA ASN A 198 0.03 -16.51 15.21
C ASN A 198 -0.44 -17.41 14.06
N SER A 199 -1.59 -17.08 13.46
CA SER A 199 -2.06 -17.66 12.21
C SER A 199 -2.39 -16.54 11.24
N THR A 200 -1.69 -16.51 10.10
CA THR A 200 -2.02 -15.60 9.00
C THR A 200 -2.90 -16.31 7.98
N ASN A 201 -3.76 -15.55 7.27
CA ASN A 201 -4.69 -16.11 6.28
C ASN A 201 -5.48 -17.30 6.86
N VAL A 202 -6.19 -17.07 7.98
CA VAL A 202 -6.83 -18.13 8.79
C VAL A 202 -7.81 -18.98 7.98
N SER A 203 -8.49 -18.37 7.01
CA SER A 203 -9.43 -19.00 6.08
C SER A 203 -8.77 -19.78 4.94
N ASN A 204 -7.43 -19.77 4.85
CA ASN A 204 -6.64 -20.39 3.80
C ASN A 204 -7.09 -19.98 2.38
N LYS A 205 -7.41 -18.69 2.21
CA LYS A 205 -7.85 -18.14 0.93
C LYS A 205 -6.70 -18.18 -0.06
N ARG A 206 -6.98 -18.64 -1.28
CA ARG A 206 -6.08 -18.50 -2.42
C ARG A 206 -6.32 -17.15 -3.08
N TYR A 207 -5.25 -16.41 -3.32
CA TYR A 207 -5.29 -15.06 -3.88
C TYR A 207 -3.99 -14.79 -4.66
N PHE A 208 -3.94 -13.66 -5.36
CA PHE A 208 -2.77 -13.19 -6.08
C PHE A 208 -2.41 -11.78 -5.60
N VAL A 209 -1.13 -11.49 -5.42
CA VAL A 209 -0.64 -10.20 -4.90
C VAL A 209 -0.19 -9.23 -6.00
N SER A 210 0.14 -9.74 -7.18
CA SER A 210 0.57 -8.94 -8.31
C SER A 210 0.15 -9.57 -9.63
N SER A 211 0.06 -8.74 -10.65
CA SER A 211 -0.05 -9.11 -12.05
C SER A 211 1.31 -9.05 -12.75
N ILE A 212 1.45 -9.87 -13.80
CA ILE A 212 2.48 -9.93 -14.87
C ILE A 212 3.97 -9.68 -14.54
N PRO A 213 4.91 -10.26 -15.33
CA PRO A 213 4.68 -11.25 -16.40
C PRO A 213 4.20 -12.60 -15.84
N ASN A 214 4.36 -12.86 -14.54
CA ASN A 214 3.83 -14.02 -13.85
C ASN A 214 3.00 -13.56 -12.64
N PRO A 215 1.70 -13.90 -12.57
CA PRO A 215 0.91 -13.64 -11.38
C PRO A 215 1.56 -14.30 -10.16
N THR A 216 1.85 -13.53 -9.11
CA THR A 216 2.46 -14.06 -7.90
C THR A 216 1.35 -14.54 -6.96
N PRO A 217 1.26 -15.85 -6.66
CA PRO A 217 0.32 -16.35 -5.67
C PRO A 217 0.61 -15.72 -4.31
N GLY A 218 -0.45 -15.36 -3.60
CA GLY A 218 -0.36 -14.95 -2.21
C GLY A 218 -0.02 -16.12 -1.30
N THR A 219 0.53 -15.82 -0.12
CA THR A 219 0.92 -16.84 0.85
C THR A 219 -0.30 -17.60 1.37
N SER A 220 -0.19 -18.92 1.40
CA SER A 220 -1.20 -19.78 2.04
C SER A 220 -1.24 -19.55 3.55
N LYS A 221 -2.21 -20.17 4.23
CA LYS A 221 -2.27 -20.14 5.70
C LYS A 221 -0.91 -20.53 6.30
N THR A 222 -0.40 -19.68 7.18
CA THR A 222 0.87 -19.95 7.86
C THR A 222 0.68 -19.78 9.36
N ILE A 223 1.29 -20.68 10.15
CA ILE A 223 1.26 -20.66 11.60
C ILE A 223 2.69 -20.50 12.11
N PHE A 224 2.90 -19.57 13.04
CA PHE A 224 4.19 -19.33 13.66
C PHE A 224 4.03 -19.30 15.18
N VAL A 225 5.02 -19.83 15.87
CA VAL A 225 5.11 -19.84 17.33
C VAL A 225 6.28 -18.96 17.74
N TYR A 226 6.10 -18.19 18.79
CA TYR A 226 7.09 -17.27 19.32
C TYR A 226 7.13 -17.39 20.84
N ASP A 227 8.34 -17.44 21.37
CA ASP A 227 8.63 -17.46 22.79
C ASP A 227 9.77 -16.49 23.15
N GLN A 228 9.62 -15.84 24.31
CA GLN A 228 10.64 -14.96 24.91
C GLN A 228 10.77 -15.25 26.40
N TRP A 229 12.02 -15.17 26.87
CA TRP A 229 12.46 -15.34 28.27
C TRP A 229 13.45 -14.23 28.63
#